data_AF-A0A0R0L8L8-F1
#
_entry.id   AF-A0A0R0L8L8-F1
#
_cell.length_a   1.000
_cell.length_b   1.000
_cell.length_c   1.000
_cell.angle_alpha   90.00
_cell.angle_beta   90.00
_cell.angle_gamma   90.00
#
_symmetry.space_group_name_H-M   'P 1'
#
loop_
_entity.id
_entity.type
_entity.pdbx_description
1 polymer ?
#
loop_
_entity_poly.entity_id
_entity_poly.type
_entity_poly.pdbx_seq_one_letter_code
_entity_poly.pdbx_strand_id
1 'polypeptide(L)'
;MDLGVGAFVWANSLVSRQACNITSAPLIILGFLRLVTTTGVDYQVHVGEYGVHWNFFFTLAAVSILTSFINISPQYSGVIGSLVLLNFSFQGYQFFLVQGLNHYLLSNERGMDIIGQNKEWIFSIFGYWGMYLLGVHLGTILSSEAIPLDLEVADGLLTVLLDRHVERISRRMCNLPYVTMVVTDNLQLLSILMLADLVPGTSSITAVFILLVYAYVLSIVIGIADYFGIKLKFW
;
A
#
# COMPACT_ATOMS: atom_id res chain seq x y z
N MET A 1 -2.76 -5.62 10.53
CA MET A 1 -1.85 -6.38 9.61
C MET A 1 -1.88 -5.81 8.19
N ASP A 2 -2.46 -4.62 8.02
CA ASP A 2 -2.97 -4.15 6.73
C ASP A 2 -1.93 -3.35 5.96
N LEU A 3 -0.97 -2.77 6.68
CA LEU A 3 0.11 -1.97 6.12
C LEU A 3 1.07 -2.79 5.25
N GLY A 4 1.31 -4.07 5.55
CA GLY A 4 2.44 -4.83 4.98
C GLY A 4 2.43 -4.90 3.45
N VAL A 5 1.25 -5.11 2.84
CA VAL A 5 1.13 -5.16 1.38
C VAL A 5 1.34 -3.77 0.78
N GLY A 6 0.65 -2.76 1.32
CA GLY A 6 0.76 -1.38 0.85
C GLY A 6 2.19 -0.86 0.97
N ALA A 7 2.82 -1.04 2.13
CA ALA A 7 4.21 -0.66 2.38
C ALA A 7 5.20 -1.41 1.49
N PHE A 8 4.98 -2.71 1.22
CA PHE A 8 5.83 -3.42 0.28
C PHE A 8 5.68 -2.87 -1.15
N VAL A 9 4.45 -2.69 -1.63
CA VAL A 9 4.19 -2.09 -2.95
C VAL A 9 4.81 -0.68 -3.05
N TRP A 10 4.68 0.10 -1.98
CA TRP A 10 5.26 1.44 -1.85
C TRP A 10 6.79 1.44 -1.86
N ALA A 11 7.42 0.58 -1.07
CA ALA A 11 8.88 0.47 -1.04
C ALA A 11 9.43 0.04 -2.41
N ASN A 12 8.75 -0.89 -3.10
CA ASN A 12 9.13 -1.29 -4.45
C ASN A 12 8.97 -0.14 -5.45
N SER A 13 7.92 0.67 -5.34
CA SER A 13 7.72 1.78 -6.28
C SER A 13 8.75 2.90 -6.12
N LEU A 14 9.18 3.20 -4.89
CA LEU A 14 10.28 4.15 -4.65
C LEU A 14 11.59 3.73 -5.35
N VAL A 15 11.88 2.43 -5.36
CA VAL A 15 13.11 1.88 -5.97
C VAL A 15 12.93 1.60 -7.47
N SER A 16 11.71 1.42 -7.96
CA SER A 16 11.42 0.98 -9.33
C SER A 16 11.68 2.03 -10.43
N ARG A 17 12.45 3.10 -10.21
CA ARG A 17 12.97 3.94 -11.33
C ARG A 17 13.74 3.08 -12.36
N GLN A 18 14.15 1.88 -11.98
CA GLN A 18 14.73 0.87 -12.86
C GLN A 18 13.83 -0.36 -12.89
N ALA A 19 12.95 -0.46 -13.89
CA ALA A 19 12.35 -1.74 -14.26
C ALA A 19 13.48 -2.65 -14.77
N CYS A 20 14.16 -3.36 -13.86
CA CYS A 20 14.94 -4.50 -14.25
C CYS A 20 13.99 -5.49 -14.91
N ASN A 21 14.43 -6.09 -16.02
CA ASN A 21 13.72 -7.07 -16.85
C ASN A 21 13.42 -8.40 -16.10
N ILE A 22 13.32 -8.37 -14.77
CA ILE A 22 12.89 -9.48 -13.92
C ILE A 22 11.42 -9.67 -14.23
N THR A 23 11.17 -10.61 -15.13
CA THR A 23 9.84 -11.13 -15.46
C THR A 23 9.05 -11.37 -14.18
N SER A 24 7.74 -11.13 -14.19
CA SER A 24 6.82 -11.43 -13.08
C SER A 24 6.73 -12.91 -12.69
N ALA A 25 7.46 -13.79 -13.40
CA ALA A 25 7.53 -15.23 -13.21
C ALA A 25 7.85 -15.70 -11.78
N PRO A 26 8.85 -15.17 -11.04
CA PRO A 26 9.13 -15.66 -9.68
C PRO A 26 7.99 -15.31 -8.72
N LEU A 27 7.32 -14.17 -8.91
CA LEU A 27 6.14 -13.81 -8.10
C LEU A 27 4.98 -14.77 -8.35
N ILE A 28 4.74 -15.14 -9.63
CA ILE A 28 3.70 -16.11 -9.99
C ILE A 28 4.02 -17.49 -9.40
N ILE A 29 5.28 -17.95 -9.52
CA ILE A 29 5.72 -19.24 -8.97
C ILE A 29 5.55 -19.26 -7.45
N LEU A 30 5.99 -18.21 -6.75
CA LEU A 30 5.79 -18.08 -5.29
C LEU A 30 4.30 -18.03 -4.93
N GLY A 31 3.48 -17.39 -5.75
CA GLY A 31 2.03 -17.38 -5.61
C GLY A 31 1.43 -18.79 -5.67
N PHE A 32 1.80 -19.59 -6.66
CA PHE A 32 1.34 -20.97 -6.75
C PHE A 32 1.90 -21.86 -5.65
N LEU A 33 3.18 -21.70 -5.29
CA LEU A 33 3.79 -22.46 -4.19
C LEU A 33 3.07 -22.19 -2.87
N ARG A 34 2.75 -20.92 -2.57
CA ARG A 34 1.95 -20.55 -1.39
C ARG A 34 0.55 -21.15 -1.47
N LEU A 35 -0.10 -21.12 -2.63
CA LEU A 35 -1.42 -21.72 -2.80
C LEU A 35 -1.38 -23.22 -2.48
N VAL A 36 -0.48 -23.97 -3.12
CA VAL A 36 -0.36 -25.43 -2.94
C VAL A 36 0.00 -25.82 -1.51
N THR A 37 0.90 -25.07 -0.86
CA THR A 37 1.31 -25.37 0.52
C THR A 37 0.21 -25.07 1.53
N THR A 38 -0.51 -23.95 1.37
CA THR A 38 -1.60 -23.58 2.27
C THR A 38 -2.82 -24.48 2.09
N THR A 39 -3.17 -24.85 0.86
CA THR A 39 -4.25 -25.80 0.61
C THR A 39 -3.87 -27.22 0.96
N GLY A 40 -2.60 -27.62 0.76
CA GLY A 40 -2.13 -28.97 1.10
C GLY A 40 -2.04 -29.26 2.59
N VAL A 41 -1.92 -28.22 3.43
CA VAL A 41 -1.89 -28.33 4.91
C VAL A 41 -3.24 -27.94 5.53
N ASP A 42 -4.27 -27.68 4.72
CA ASP A 42 -5.58 -27.17 5.16
C ASP A 42 -5.46 -25.96 6.11
N TYR A 43 -4.49 -25.09 5.83
CA TYR A 43 -4.25 -23.90 6.64
C TYR A 43 -5.40 -22.90 6.48
N GLN A 44 -5.86 -22.33 7.59
CA GLN A 44 -6.96 -21.36 7.59
C GLN A 44 -6.50 -20.06 6.92
N VAL A 45 -7.09 -19.74 5.76
CA VAL A 45 -6.85 -18.48 5.04
C VAL A 45 -8.05 -17.55 5.20
N HIS A 46 -7.81 -16.32 5.63
CA HIS A 46 -8.86 -15.30 5.72
C HIS A 46 -9.31 -14.87 4.33
N VAL A 47 -10.44 -15.43 3.89
CA VAL A 47 -11.02 -15.16 2.56
C VAL A 47 -11.33 -13.67 2.34
N GLY A 48 -11.58 -12.92 3.42
CA GLY A 48 -11.80 -11.47 3.34
C GLY A 48 -10.57 -10.66 2.93
N GLU A 49 -9.35 -11.19 3.07
CA GLU A 49 -8.13 -10.43 2.77
C GLU A 49 -7.79 -10.40 1.27
N TYR A 50 -7.75 -11.56 0.61
CA TYR A 50 -7.39 -11.68 -0.81
C TYR A 50 -8.45 -12.41 -1.65
N GLY A 51 -9.43 -13.08 -1.04
CA GLY A 51 -10.31 -14.02 -1.73
C GLY A 51 -9.99 -15.48 -1.39
N VAL A 52 -10.62 -16.41 -2.10
CA VAL A 52 -10.54 -17.85 -1.82
C VAL A 52 -9.20 -18.44 -2.25
N HIS A 53 -8.70 -18.03 -3.42
CA HIS A 53 -7.52 -18.64 -4.04
C HIS A 53 -6.34 -17.68 -4.20
N TRP A 54 -6.53 -16.39 -3.93
CA TRP A 54 -5.48 -15.41 -4.15
C TRP A 54 -4.63 -15.18 -2.91
N ASN A 55 -3.43 -14.70 -3.16
CA ASN A 55 -2.48 -14.36 -2.13
C ASN A 55 -1.69 -13.11 -2.51
N PHE A 56 -0.90 -12.63 -1.55
CA PHE A 56 -0.03 -11.47 -1.69
C PHE A 56 0.84 -11.48 -2.95
N PHE A 57 1.49 -12.60 -3.27
CA PHE A 57 2.43 -12.65 -4.40
C PHE A 57 1.72 -12.44 -5.73
N PHE A 58 0.49 -12.94 -5.84
CA PHE A 58 -0.31 -12.68 -7.02
C PHE A 58 -0.76 -11.22 -7.14
N THR A 59 -1.05 -10.52 -6.04
CA THR A 59 -1.28 -9.06 -6.08
C THR A 59 -0.06 -8.34 -6.65
N LEU A 60 1.14 -8.68 -6.21
CA LEU A 60 2.38 -8.10 -6.73
C LEU A 60 2.60 -8.45 -8.21
N ALA A 61 2.37 -9.71 -8.58
CA ALA A 61 2.47 -10.15 -9.96
C ALA A 61 1.50 -9.36 -10.86
N ALA A 62 0.25 -9.18 -10.44
CA ALA A 62 -0.75 -8.42 -11.19
C ALA A 62 -0.36 -6.95 -11.34
N VAL A 63 0.09 -6.29 -10.27
CA VAL A 63 0.59 -4.90 -10.34
C VAL A 63 1.79 -4.80 -11.28
N SER A 64 2.74 -5.74 -11.22
CA SER A 64 3.91 -5.76 -12.10
C SER A 64 3.52 -5.94 -13.57
N ILE A 65 2.55 -6.81 -13.86
CA ILE A 65 2.04 -7.07 -15.21
C ILE A 65 1.30 -5.82 -15.74
N LEU A 66 0.42 -5.22 -14.95
CA LEU A 66 -0.32 -4.01 -15.32
C LEU A 66 0.62 -2.84 -15.62
N THR A 67 1.62 -2.61 -14.77
CA THR A 67 2.66 -1.61 -14.99
C THR A 67 3.48 -1.92 -16.25
N SER A 68 3.77 -3.19 -16.54
CA SER A 68 4.51 -3.59 -17.74
C SER A 68 3.74 -3.33 -19.04
N PHE A 69 2.42 -3.52 -19.04
CA PHE A 69 1.58 -3.16 -20.20
C PHE A 69 1.57 -1.66 -20.47
N ILE A 70 1.70 -0.85 -19.42
CA ILE A 70 1.66 0.62 -19.50
C ILE A 70 3.08 1.17 -19.35
N ASN A 71 4.07 0.52 -19.99
CA ASN A 71 5.46 0.95 -19.95
C ASN A 71 5.62 2.31 -20.68
N ILE A 72 5.56 3.39 -19.91
CA ILE A 72 5.76 4.76 -20.40
C ILE A 72 7.27 4.99 -20.50
N SER A 73 7.74 5.29 -21.71
CA SER A 73 9.13 5.68 -21.95
C SER A 73 9.55 6.84 -21.04
N PRO A 74 10.63 6.72 -20.23
CA PRO A 74 11.08 7.76 -19.32
C PRO A 74 11.52 9.07 -20.00
N GLN A 75 11.70 9.08 -21.33
CA GLN A 75 12.55 10.07 -22.01
C GLN A 75 11.91 11.43 -22.31
N TYR A 76 10.59 11.58 -22.35
CA TYR A 76 9.96 12.89 -22.63
C TYR A 76 8.61 12.97 -21.90
N SER A 77 8.39 13.96 -21.05
CA SER A 77 7.10 14.20 -20.34
C SER A 77 6.62 13.09 -19.38
N GLY A 78 7.42 12.05 -19.10
CA GLY A 78 6.99 10.87 -18.34
C GLY A 78 6.43 11.16 -16.95
N VAL A 79 6.89 12.21 -16.26
CA VAL A 79 6.30 12.64 -14.98
C VAL A 79 4.87 13.14 -15.18
N ILE A 80 4.62 14.00 -16.18
CA ILE A 80 3.26 14.50 -16.50
C ILE A 80 2.38 13.35 -16.99
N GLY A 81 2.89 12.48 -17.86
CA GLY A 81 2.17 11.30 -18.34
C GLY A 81 1.80 10.36 -17.19
N SER A 82 2.75 10.10 -16.28
CA SER A 82 2.51 9.33 -15.06
C SER A 82 1.49 10.03 -14.15
N LEU A 83 1.56 11.36 -14.00
CA LEU A 83 0.61 12.15 -13.22
C LEU A 83 -0.81 12.09 -13.77
N VAL A 84 -0.99 12.19 -15.09
CA VAL A 84 -2.30 12.09 -15.74
C VAL A 84 -2.87 10.68 -15.58
N LEU A 85 -2.04 9.66 -15.80
CA LEU A 85 -2.45 8.26 -15.62
C LEU A 85 -2.74 7.93 -14.17
N LEU A 86 -2.00 8.55 -13.24
CA LEU A 86 -2.25 8.45 -11.81
C LEU A 86 -3.59 9.02 -11.43
N ASN A 87 -3.84 10.28 -11.82
CA ASN A 87 -5.12 10.92 -11.54
C ASN A 87 -6.27 10.14 -12.17
N PHE A 88 -6.11 9.66 -13.40
CA PHE A 88 -7.14 8.87 -14.07
C PHE A 88 -7.39 7.51 -13.42
N SER A 89 -6.33 6.73 -13.17
CA SER A 89 -6.44 5.39 -12.55
C SER A 89 -6.97 5.48 -11.13
N PHE A 90 -6.45 6.42 -10.33
CA PHE A 90 -6.78 6.54 -8.93
C PHE A 90 -8.14 7.22 -8.70
N GLN A 91 -8.42 8.37 -9.34
CA GLN A 91 -9.74 9.01 -9.22
C GLN A 91 -10.82 8.18 -9.90
N GLY A 92 -10.52 7.54 -11.03
CA GLY A 92 -11.42 6.60 -11.69
C GLY A 92 -11.79 5.45 -10.75
N TYR A 93 -10.80 4.87 -10.08
CA TYR A 93 -11.04 3.81 -9.10
C TYR A 93 -11.88 4.29 -7.90
N GLN A 94 -11.57 5.46 -7.32
CA GLN A 94 -12.37 6.04 -6.23
C GLN A 94 -13.81 6.34 -6.68
N PHE A 95 -14.00 6.81 -7.91
CA PHE A 95 -15.32 7.01 -8.48
C PHE A 95 -16.12 5.71 -8.50
N PHE A 96 -15.52 4.60 -8.97
CA PHE A 96 -16.18 3.28 -8.94
C PHE A 96 -16.50 2.79 -7.52
N LEU A 97 -15.62 3.04 -6.53
CA LEU A 97 -15.87 2.72 -5.12
C LEU A 97 -17.11 3.44 -4.59
N VAL A 98 -17.22 4.74 -4.86
CA VAL A 98 -18.35 5.58 -4.43
C VAL A 98 -19.66 5.20 -5.14
N GLN A 99 -19.60 4.71 -6.38
CA GLN A 99 -20.78 4.25 -7.15
C GLN A 99 -21.40 2.94 -6.63
N GLY A 100 -20.93 2.39 -5.50
CA GLY A 100 -21.51 1.21 -4.84
C GLY A 100 -20.67 -0.06 -4.92
N LEU A 101 -19.47 0.01 -5.54
CA LEU A 101 -18.53 -1.12 -5.50
C LEU A 101 -18.09 -1.43 -4.06
N ASN A 102 -18.06 -0.43 -3.18
CA ASN A 102 -17.79 -0.63 -1.75
C ASN A 102 -18.78 -1.60 -1.08
N HIS A 103 -20.08 -1.47 -1.36
CA HIS A 103 -21.11 -2.38 -0.84
C HIS A 103 -20.92 -3.80 -1.38
N TYR A 104 -20.53 -3.94 -2.65
CA TYR A 104 -20.23 -5.23 -3.26
C TYR A 104 -18.97 -5.88 -2.68
N LEU A 105 -17.92 -5.12 -2.38
CA LEU A 105 -16.67 -5.65 -1.81
C LEU A 105 -16.82 -6.03 -0.33
N LEU A 106 -17.60 -5.26 0.42
CA LEU A 106 -17.86 -5.52 1.84
C LEU A 106 -18.93 -6.58 2.07
N SER A 107 -19.78 -6.89 1.08
CA SER A 107 -20.78 -7.96 1.21
C SER A 107 -20.12 -9.32 1.41
N ASN A 108 -20.72 -10.15 2.26
CA ASN A 108 -20.25 -11.53 2.47
C ASN A 108 -20.73 -12.49 1.37
N GLU A 109 -21.63 -12.03 0.49
CA GLU A 109 -22.12 -12.82 -0.63
C GLU A 109 -20.98 -13.01 -1.66
N ARG A 110 -20.62 -14.27 -1.87
CA ARG A 110 -19.65 -14.68 -2.88
C ARG A 110 -20.42 -15.27 -4.05
N GLY A 111 -20.10 -14.81 -5.26
CA GLY A 111 -20.61 -15.45 -6.48
C GLY A 111 -20.05 -16.86 -6.62
N MET A 112 -20.73 -17.71 -7.39
CA MET A 112 -20.22 -19.05 -7.71
C MET A 112 -19.01 -18.99 -8.66
N ASP A 113 -18.87 -17.88 -9.38
CA ASP A 113 -17.79 -17.65 -10.34
C ASP A 113 -16.45 -17.36 -9.66
N ILE A 114 -15.35 -17.69 -10.34
CA ILE A 114 -13.98 -17.39 -9.89
C ILE A 114 -13.80 -15.89 -9.59
N ILE A 115 -14.48 -15.02 -10.34
CA ILE A 115 -14.47 -13.56 -10.12
C ILE A 115 -15.17 -13.22 -8.80
N GLY A 116 -16.36 -13.77 -8.55
CA GLY A 116 -17.13 -13.52 -7.34
C GLY A 116 -16.47 -14.07 -6.07
N GLN A 117 -15.71 -15.16 -6.19
CA GLN A 117 -14.93 -15.73 -5.08
C GLN A 117 -13.74 -14.86 -4.68
N ASN A 118 -13.20 -14.09 -5.63
CA ASN A 118 -11.95 -13.34 -5.50
C ASN A 118 -12.13 -11.84 -5.75
N LYS A 119 -13.35 -11.35 -5.55
CA LYS A 119 -13.76 -9.98 -5.85
C LYS A 119 -12.88 -8.95 -5.16
N GLU A 120 -12.53 -9.17 -3.88
CA GLU A 120 -11.72 -8.23 -3.10
C GLU A 120 -10.37 -7.98 -3.79
N TRP A 121 -9.69 -9.03 -4.21
CA TRP A 121 -8.41 -8.92 -4.92
C TRP A 121 -8.58 -8.28 -6.29
N ILE A 122 -9.51 -8.75 -7.13
CA ILE A 122 -9.67 -8.26 -8.52
C ILE A 122 -9.82 -6.75 -8.56
N PHE A 123 -10.69 -6.21 -7.70
CA PHE A 123 -10.94 -4.78 -7.66
C PHE A 123 -9.85 -4.01 -6.93
N SER A 124 -9.25 -4.55 -5.85
CA SER A 124 -8.17 -3.85 -5.12
C SER A 124 -6.87 -3.75 -5.91
N ILE A 125 -6.61 -4.61 -6.90
CA ILE A 125 -5.44 -4.49 -7.79
C ILE A 125 -5.36 -3.10 -8.41
N PHE A 126 -6.48 -2.50 -8.82
CA PHE A 126 -6.48 -1.16 -9.42
C PHE A 126 -6.05 -0.09 -8.41
N GLY A 127 -6.49 -0.22 -7.15
CA GLY A 127 -6.02 0.63 -6.05
C GLY A 127 -4.52 0.45 -5.78
N TYR A 128 -4.04 -0.79 -5.69
CA TYR A 128 -2.61 -1.08 -5.50
C TYR A 128 -1.75 -0.61 -6.67
N TRP A 129 -2.26 -0.72 -7.89
CA TRP A 129 -1.59 -0.22 -9.08
C TRP A 129 -1.50 1.31 -9.08
N GLY A 130 -2.57 2.01 -8.69
CA GLY A 130 -2.56 3.46 -8.47
C GLY A 130 -1.56 3.87 -7.38
N MET A 131 -1.55 3.16 -6.24
CA MET A 131 -0.58 3.36 -5.15
C MET A 131 0.87 3.15 -5.63
N TYR A 132 1.11 2.10 -6.40
CA TYR A 132 2.43 1.82 -6.96
C TYR A 132 2.92 2.98 -7.82
N LEU A 133 2.10 3.41 -8.80
CA LEU A 133 2.46 4.53 -9.65
C LEU A 133 2.67 5.82 -8.82
N LEU A 134 1.91 6.02 -7.73
CA LEU A 134 1.98 7.21 -6.90
C LEU A 134 3.34 7.26 -6.20
N GLY A 135 3.80 6.10 -5.72
CA GLY A 135 5.12 5.99 -5.10
C GLY A 135 6.27 6.11 -6.09
N VAL A 136 6.11 5.72 -7.36
CA VAL A 136 7.10 6.03 -8.40
C VAL A 136 7.22 7.55 -8.56
N HIS A 137 6.09 8.26 -8.62
CA HIS A 137 6.09 9.73 -8.75
C HIS A 137 6.72 10.41 -7.52
N LEU A 138 6.26 10.08 -6.31
CA LEU A 138 6.86 10.65 -5.09
C LEU A 138 8.34 10.27 -4.97
N GLY A 139 8.74 9.05 -5.31
CA GLY A 139 10.15 8.64 -5.33
C GLY A 139 11.02 9.48 -6.26
N THR A 140 10.47 9.98 -7.38
CA THR A 140 11.22 10.92 -8.24
C THR A 140 11.44 12.28 -7.60
N ILE A 141 10.49 12.78 -6.80
CA ILE A 141 10.57 14.06 -6.08
C ILE A 141 11.49 13.92 -4.86
N LEU A 142 11.29 12.87 -4.06
CA LEU A 142 12.08 12.59 -2.85
C LEU A 142 13.54 12.25 -3.15
N SER A 143 13.83 11.73 -4.36
CA SER A 143 15.21 11.51 -4.79
C SER A 143 15.98 12.83 -5.00
N SER A 144 15.30 13.95 -5.25
CA SER A 144 15.93 15.26 -5.44
C SER A 144 15.88 16.15 -4.20
N GLU A 145 14.88 15.96 -3.34
CA GLU A 145 14.58 16.87 -2.23
C GLU A 145 14.40 16.09 -0.92
N ALA A 146 14.85 16.66 0.20
CA ALA A 146 14.54 16.11 1.51
C ALA A 146 13.03 16.20 1.77
N ILE A 147 12.47 15.24 2.51
CA ILE A 147 11.05 15.27 2.90
C ILE A 147 10.83 16.49 3.80
N PRO A 148 10.01 17.48 3.40
CA PRO A 148 9.65 18.55 4.31
C PRO A 148 8.70 17.99 5.38
N LEU A 149 9.00 18.25 6.65
CA LEU A 149 8.14 17.87 7.79
C LEU A 149 6.68 18.33 7.59
N ASP A 150 6.48 19.47 6.94
CA ASP A 150 5.15 20.00 6.62
C ASP A 150 4.34 19.07 5.72
N LEU A 151 4.98 18.37 4.75
CA LEU A 151 4.31 17.41 3.88
C LEU A 151 3.88 16.16 4.65
N GLU A 152 4.72 15.67 5.56
CA GLU A 152 4.37 14.53 6.42
C GLU A 152 3.18 14.85 7.31
N VAL A 153 3.21 16.02 7.98
CA VAL A 153 2.11 16.46 8.84
C VAL A 153 0.84 16.70 8.04
N ALA A 154 0.94 17.31 6.84
CA ALA A 154 -0.19 17.55 5.96
C ALA A 154 -0.81 16.25 5.43
N ASP A 155 0.01 15.28 5.00
CA ASP A 155 -0.46 13.97 4.52
C ASP A 155 -1.07 13.14 5.66
N GLY A 156 -0.49 13.18 6.87
CA GLY A 156 -1.07 12.55 8.04
C GLY A 156 -2.41 13.17 8.45
N LEU A 157 -2.53 14.49 8.41
CA LEU A 157 -3.81 15.18 8.64
C LEU A 157 -4.82 14.83 7.55
N LEU A 158 -4.41 14.78 6.30
CA LEU A 158 -5.24 14.37 5.17
C LEU A 158 -5.76 12.94 5.38
N THR A 159 -4.92 11.99 5.79
CA THR A 159 -5.33 10.63 6.13
C THR A 159 -6.42 10.60 7.19
N VAL A 160 -6.26 11.36 8.28
CA VAL A 160 -7.27 11.45 9.35
C VAL A 160 -8.57 12.08 8.84
N LEU A 161 -8.50 13.11 7.99
CA LEU A 161 -9.67 13.76 7.41
C LEU A 161 -10.42 12.82 6.47
N LEU A 162 -9.70 12.08 5.63
CA LEU A 162 -10.28 11.12 4.68
C LEU A 162 -10.95 9.94 5.39
N ASP A 163 -10.28 9.36 6.40
CA ASP A 163 -10.83 8.26 7.20
C ASP A 163 -12.16 8.65 7.89
N ARG A 164 -12.25 9.91 8.36
CA ARG A 164 -13.43 10.40 9.06
C ARG A 164 -14.57 10.87 8.15
N HIS A 165 -14.27 11.51 7.02
CA HIS A 165 -15.27 12.21 6.22
C HIS A 165 -15.61 11.52 4.90
N VAL A 166 -14.70 10.73 4.33
CA VAL A 166 -14.90 10.11 3.01
C VAL A 166 -15.30 8.65 3.18
N GLU A 167 -14.39 7.83 3.69
CA GLU A 167 -14.60 6.40 3.87
C GLU A 167 -13.61 5.88 4.90
N ARG A 168 -13.95 4.83 5.64
CA ARG A 168 -12.99 4.20 6.56
C ARG A 168 -11.85 3.54 5.81
N ILE A 169 -10.64 3.62 6.35
CA ILE A 169 -9.48 2.88 5.86
C ILE A 169 -9.85 1.40 5.67
N SER A 170 -9.63 0.88 4.46
CA SER A 170 -9.86 -0.54 4.17
C SER A 170 -8.89 -1.06 3.13
N ARG A 171 -8.07 -2.04 3.53
CA ARG A 171 -7.17 -2.75 2.61
C ARG A 171 -7.90 -3.58 1.57
N ARG A 172 -9.12 -4.05 1.88
CA ARG A 172 -9.93 -4.90 0.98
C ARG A 172 -10.36 -4.12 -0.26
N MET A 173 -10.54 -2.82 -0.08
CA MET A 173 -10.92 -1.88 -1.13
C MET A 173 -9.73 -1.05 -1.62
N CYS A 174 -8.55 -1.14 -0.97
CA CYS A 174 -7.41 -0.27 -1.25
C CYS A 174 -7.83 1.20 -1.48
N ASN A 175 -8.68 1.71 -0.60
CA ASN A 175 -9.34 3.00 -0.81
C ASN A 175 -8.39 4.17 -0.59
N LEU A 176 -8.85 5.37 -0.92
CA LEU A 176 -8.05 6.60 -0.82
C LEU A 176 -7.44 6.80 0.58
N PRO A 177 -8.20 6.71 1.69
CA PRO A 177 -7.64 6.79 3.04
C PRO A 177 -6.58 5.71 3.34
N TYR A 178 -6.78 4.48 2.85
CA TYR A 178 -5.77 3.42 3.01
C TYR A 178 -4.48 3.76 2.26
N VAL A 179 -4.59 4.32 1.06
CA VAL A 179 -3.41 4.73 0.30
C VAL A 179 -2.67 5.86 0.99
N THR A 180 -3.36 6.91 1.43
CA THR A 180 -2.71 8.01 2.14
C THR A 180 -2.11 7.54 3.47
N MET A 181 -2.78 6.64 4.21
CA MET A 181 -2.21 6.04 5.42
C MET A 181 -0.89 5.32 5.13
N VAL A 182 -0.86 4.48 4.08
CA VAL A 182 0.37 3.78 3.67
C VAL A 182 1.46 4.79 3.32
N VAL A 183 1.13 5.86 2.61
CA VAL A 183 2.10 6.92 2.26
C VAL A 183 2.61 7.60 3.53
N THR A 184 1.72 8.05 4.42
CA THR A 184 2.07 8.70 5.69
C THR A 184 3.01 7.81 6.51
N ASP A 185 2.66 6.54 6.72
CA ASP A 185 3.45 5.61 7.54
C ASP A 185 4.84 5.35 6.93
N ASN A 186 4.94 5.24 5.61
CA ASN A 186 6.21 5.03 4.94
C ASN A 186 7.08 6.30 4.89
N LEU A 187 6.48 7.48 4.69
CA LEU A 187 7.18 8.75 4.76
C LEU A 187 7.71 9.00 6.17
N GLN A 188 6.90 8.74 7.19
CA GLN A 188 7.31 8.83 8.58
C GLN A 188 8.46 7.87 8.90
N LEU A 189 8.40 6.62 8.44
CA LEU A 189 9.50 5.66 8.57
C LEU A 189 10.77 6.19 7.91
N LEU A 190 10.66 6.77 6.71
CA LEU A 190 11.80 7.34 5.99
C LEU A 190 12.36 8.57 6.71
N SER A 191 11.52 9.47 7.22
CA SER A 191 11.92 10.61 8.05
C SER A 191 12.73 10.16 9.27
N ILE A 192 12.29 9.11 9.97
CA ILE A 192 12.99 8.57 11.14
C ILE A 192 14.35 7.99 10.75
N LEU A 193 14.44 7.26 9.65
CA LEU A 193 15.70 6.71 9.14
C LEU A 193 16.68 7.83 8.77
N MET A 194 16.20 8.88 8.08
CA MET A 194 17.02 10.05 7.73
C MET A 194 17.51 10.80 8.98
N LEU A 195 16.69 10.91 10.02
CA LEU A 195 17.09 11.48 11.31
C LEU A 195 18.13 10.61 12.03
N ALA A 196 18.02 9.29 11.95
CA ALA A 196 19.00 8.37 12.53
C ALA A 196 20.37 8.51 11.84
N ASP A 197 20.39 8.70 10.52
CA ASP A 197 21.62 8.92 9.75
C ASP A 197 22.31 10.25 10.08
N LEU A 198 21.58 11.26 10.56
CA LEU A 198 22.15 12.53 11.01
C LEU A 198 22.92 12.44 12.33
N VAL A 199 22.74 11.36 13.11
CA VAL A 199 23.49 11.16 14.35
C VAL A 199 24.88 10.59 14.00
N PRO A 200 25.98 11.36 14.15
CA PRO A 200 27.31 10.90 13.78
C PRO A 200 27.74 9.69 14.64
N GLY A 201 28.29 8.65 14.00
CA GLY A 201 28.76 7.43 14.68
C GLY A 201 27.69 6.35 14.88
N THR A 202 26.50 6.54 14.31
CA THR A 202 25.40 5.57 14.36
C THR A 202 25.78 4.30 13.60
N SER A 203 25.87 3.19 14.33
CA SER A 203 25.88 1.85 13.74
C SER A 203 24.46 1.46 13.31
N SER A 204 24.30 0.46 12.44
CA SER A 204 22.97 -0.09 12.11
C SER A 204 22.13 -0.41 13.37
N ILE A 205 22.79 -0.74 14.49
CA ILE A 205 22.17 -1.02 15.79
C ILE A 205 21.48 0.20 16.40
N THR A 206 22.08 1.40 16.31
CA THR A 206 21.49 2.62 16.86
C THR A 206 20.26 3.07 16.08
N ALA A 207 20.24 2.88 14.75
CA ALA A 207 19.02 3.11 13.95
C ALA A 207 17.91 2.14 14.35
N VAL A 208 18.22 0.85 14.55
CA VAL A 208 17.27 -0.14 15.09
C VAL A 208 16.78 0.27 16.48
N PHE A 209 17.65 0.80 17.35
CA PHE A 209 17.26 1.26 18.67
C PHE A 209 16.30 2.47 18.60
N ILE A 210 16.57 3.44 17.73
CA ILE A 210 15.67 4.59 17.49
C ILE A 210 14.30 4.10 17.00
N LEU A 211 14.26 3.14 16.07
CA LEU A 211 13.02 2.54 15.59
C LEU A 211 12.27 1.78 16.69
N LEU A 212 12.96 1.05 17.56
CA LEU A 212 12.34 0.35 18.69
C LEU A 212 11.77 1.33 19.71
N VAL A 213 12.50 2.40 20.04
CA VAL A 213 12.01 3.46 20.94
C VAL A 213 10.79 4.15 20.32
N TYR A 214 10.84 4.47 19.03
CA TYR A 214 9.71 5.06 18.31
C TYR A 214 8.48 4.14 18.33
N ALA A 215 8.64 2.87 17.94
CA ALA A 215 7.55 1.90 17.94
C ALA A 215 6.95 1.72 19.35
N TYR A 216 7.79 1.73 20.38
CA TYR A 216 7.37 1.67 21.77
C TYR A 216 6.58 2.91 22.20
N VAL A 217 7.07 4.12 21.90
CA VAL A 217 6.38 5.38 22.19
C VAL A 217 5.04 5.44 21.45
N LEU A 218 5.01 5.10 20.17
CA LEU A 218 3.78 5.06 19.37
C LEU A 218 2.77 4.06 19.96
N SER A 219 3.23 2.88 20.37
CA SER A 219 2.37 1.87 21.03
C SER A 219 1.78 2.39 22.35
N ILE A 220 2.56 3.12 23.15
CA ILE A 220 2.08 3.77 24.38
C ILE A 220 1.04 4.84 24.05
N VAL A 221 1.32 5.72 23.08
CA VAL A 221 0.40 6.80 22.70
C VAL A 221 -0.92 6.23 22.20
N ILE A 222 -0.87 5.18 21.36
CA ILE A 222 -2.07 4.49 20.87
C ILE A 222 -2.81 3.82 22.03
N GLY A 223 -2.10 3.14 22.95
CA GLY A 223 -2.70 2.52 24.13
C GLY A 223 -3.38 3.54 25.06
N ILE A 224 -2.78 4.72 25.23
CA ILE A 224 -3.36 5.84 25.99
C ILE A 224 -4.58 6.41 25.25
N ALA A 225 -4.50 6.60 23.93
CA ALA A 225 -5.62 7.08 23.11
C ALA A 225 -6.83 6.14 23.21
N ASP A 226 -6.60 4.83 23.11
CA ASP A 226 -7.65 3.82 23.28
C ASP A 226 -8.21 3.80 24.71
N TYR A 227 -7.36 3.94 25.73
CA TYR A 227 -7.79 4.08 27.14
C TYR A 227 -8.70 5.29 27.36
N PHE A 228 -8.43 6.42 26.69
CA PHE A 228 -9.30 7.61 26.70
C PHE A 228 -10.52 7.51 25.77
N GLY A 229 -10.75 6.36 25.14
CA GLY A 229 -11.88 6.13 24.23
C GLY A 229 -11.72 6.80 22.86
N ILE A 230 -10.53 7.33 22.54
CA ILE A 230 -10.17 7.77 21.19
C ILE A 230 -9.88 6.51 20.38
N LYS A 231 -10.94 5.90 19.86
CA LYS A 231 -10.85 4.71 19.00
C LYS A 231 -10.20 5.07 17.66
N LEU A 232 -8.88 4.97 17.60
CA LEU A 232 -8.14 4.79 16.35
C LEU A 232 -8.34 3.34 15.90
N LYS A 233 -9.55 3.04 15.41
CA LYS A 233 -9.89 1.72 14.89
C LYS A 233 -9.21 1.53 13.53
N PHE A 234 -7.94 1.14 13.53
CA PHE A 234 -7.29 0.52 12.38
C PHE A 234 -7.73 -0.95 12.35
N TRP A 235 -8.73 -1.28 11.52
CA TRP A 235 -9.13 -2.65 11.20
C TRP A 235 -9.33 -2.76 9.70
#